data_AF-A0A942C515-F1
#
_entry.id   AF-A0A942C515-F1
#
_cell.length_a   1.000
_cell.length_b   1.000
_cell.length_c   1.000
_cell.angle_alpha   90.00
_cell.angle_beta   90.00
_cell.angle_gamma   90.00
#
_symmetry.space_group_name_H-M   'P 1'
#
loop_
_entity.id
_entity.type
_entity.pdbx_description
1 polymer ?
#
loop_
_entity_poly.entity_id
_entity_poly.type
_entity_poly.pdbx_seq_one_letter_code
_entity_poly.pdbx_strand_id
1 'polypeptide(L)'
;MNCETCQIELEDFLYGELDAAQRASIAEHLSVCADCREMQATLERENEVFAAFYEQNALEPGDEMWQAIHARIQPDVAQASVKQADWTQKIRNWFAPLLVPAMLRQVGFAALLVLLSVGLTTLYFSSRKVGTNQIAETKPTPVPTATPTPAESTKPATPAPSLPAPSAKESSKSQVATIKTPAPKAETKPAVPQKLTEDEALAQQIAKATREYQGAIRLLERTIAKRKPELEEGTIKQFEGSLAMIDASIAASRQAMQAHPNDPTAARYLLAAYSKKVELMQEIAMR
;
A
#
# COMPACT_ATOMS: atom_id res chain seq x y z
N MET A 1 5.87 30.88 -10.14
CA MET A 1 5.57 29.98 -11.28
C MET A 1 4.92 30.72 -12.45
N ASN A 2 4.74 30.11 -13.62
CA ASN A 2 3.86 30.61 -14.70
C ASN A 2 2.43 30.05 -14.55
N CYS A 3 1.47 30.56 -15.34
CA CYS A 3 0.07 30.11 -15.26
C CYS A 3 -0.10 28.67 -15.77
N GLU A 4 0.56 28.28 -16.86
CA GLU A 4 0.43 26.94 -17.48
C GLU A 4 0.77 25.81 -16.51
N THR A 5 1.93 25.86 -15.85
CA THR A 5 2.29 24.89 -14.80
C THR A 5 1.38 25.02 -13.58
N CYS A 6 0.91 26.22 -13.24
CA CYS A 6 -0.03 26.41 -12.12
C CYS A 6 -1.42 25.82 -12.36
N GLN A 7 -1.85 25.72 -13.62
CA GLN A 7 -3.13 25.13 -14.01
C GLN A 7 -3.05 23.59 -14.11
N ILE A 8 -1.90 23.06 -14.55
CA ILE A 8 -1.63 21.61 -14.60
C ILE A 8 -1.57 21.01 -13.19
N GLU A 9 -0.82 21.64 -12.27
CA GLU A 9 -0.60 21.11 -10.91
C GLU A 9 -1.73 21.51 -9.92
N LEU A 10 -2.84 22.08 -10.40
CA LEU A 10 -3.87 22.69 -9.53
C LEU A 10 -4.75 21.66 -8.83
N GLU A 11 -5.04 20.54 -9.49
CA GLU A 11 -5.79 19.42 -8.91
C GLU A 11 -4.95 18.73 -7.83
N ASP A 12 -3.70 18.37 -8.14
CA ASP A 12 -2.73 17.82 -7.18
C ASP A 12 -2.50 18.73 -5.96
N PHE A 13 -2.56 20.06 -6.16
CA PHE A 13 -2.52 21.04 -5.07
C PHE A 13 -3.75 20.97 -4.15
N LEU A 14 -4.94 20.84 -4.73
CA LEU A 14 -6.22 20.75 -4.00
C LEU A 14 -6.36 19.41 -3.25
N TYR A 15 -5.96 18.29 -3.87
CA TYR A 15 -5.89 16.99 -3.21
C TYR A 15 -4.69 16.85 -2.26
N GLY A 16 -3.74 17.80 -2.33
CA GLY A 16 -2.62 17.92 -1.41
C GLY A 16 -1.47 16.93 -1.66
N GLU A 17 -1.38 16.35 -2.86
CA GLU A 17 -0.37 15.32 -3.21
C GLU A 17 1.04 15.90 -3.43
N LEU A 18 1.13 17.20 -3.73
CA LEU A 18 2.39 17.90 -4.04
C LEU A 18 3.37 18.01 -2.86
N ASP A 19 4.66 18.22 -3.17
CA ASP A 19 5.67 18.48 -2.14
C ASP A 19 5.55 19.88 -1.50
N ALA A 20 6.32 20.14 -0.44
CA ALA A 20 6.28 21.41 0.29
C ALA A 20 6.73 22.63 -0.53
N ALA A 21 7.61 22.45 -1.52
CA ALA A 21 8.12 23.51 -2.39
C ALA A 21 7.18 23.79 -3.56
N GLN A 22 6.63 22.75 -4.20
CA GLN A 22 5.57 22.86 -5.22
C GLN A 22 4.34 23.60 -4.65
N ARG A 23 3.85 23.16 -3.49
CA ARG A 23 2.70 23.78 -2.81
C ARG A 23 2.95 25.25 -2.44
N ALA A 24 4.17 25.60 -2.04
CA ALA A 24 4.55 26.99 -1.79
C ALA A 24 4.58 27.83 -3.09
N SER A 25 5.16 27.30 -4.17
CA SER A 25 5.23 27.94 -5.49
C SER A 25 3.84 28.21 -6.11
N ILE A 26 2.89 27.29 -5.89
CA ILE A 26 1.49 27.46 -6.31
C ILE A 26 0.79 28.48 -5.42
N ALA A 27 0.90 28.39 -4.09
CA ALA A 27 0.29 29.36 -3.18
C ALA A 27 0.79 30.80 -3.43
N GLU A 28 2.08 30.98 -3.74
CA GLU A 28 2.64 32.27 -4.17
C GLU A 28 1.98 32.74 -5.49
N HIS A 29 1.89 31.89 -6.51
CA HIS A 29 1.27 32.26 -7.79
C HIS A 29 -0.23 32.58 -7.64
N LEU A 30 -0.98 31.78 -6.87
CA LEU A 30 -2.39 32.02 -6.55
C LEU A 30 -2.61 33.30 -5.74
N SER A 31 -1.61 33.79 -4.99
CA SER A 31 -1.72 35.09 -4.30
C SER A 31 -1.76 36.28 -5.27
N VAL A 32 -1.11 36.17 -6.44
CA VAL A 32 -1.00 37.27 -7.42
C VAL A 32 -1.86 37.11 -8.67
N CYS A 33 -2.09 35.88 -9.14
CA CYS A 33 -2.83 35.60 -10.37
C CYS A 33 -4.35 35.51 -10.13
N ALA A 34 -5.15 36.29 -10.84
CA ALA A 34 -6.61 36.23 -10.74
C ALA A 34 -7.18 34.98 -11.44
N ASP A 35 -6.75 34.75 -12.67
CA ASP A 35 -7.27 33.69 -13.56
C ASP A 35 -7.09 32.29 -12.94
N CYS A 36 -5.94 32.04 -12.29
CA CYS A 36 -5.68 30.76 -11.61
C CYS A 36 -6.51 30.60 -10.33
N ARG A 37 -6.90 31.68 -9.64
CA ARG A 37 -7.87 31.61 -8.53
C ARG A 37 -9.29 31.34 -9.01
N GLU A 38 -9.68 31.86 -10.18
CA GLU A 38 -11.00 31.58 -10.77
C GLU A 38 -11.11 30.12 -11.22
N MET A 39 -10.02 29.54 -11.74
CA MET A 39 -9.92 28.11 -12.02
C MET A 39 -9.94 27.28 -10.72
N GLN A 40 -9.19 27.66 -9.69
CA GLN A 40 -9.22 27.00 -8.37
C GLN A 40 -10.65 26.97 -7.80
N ALA A 41 -11.31 28.13 -7.74
CA ALA A 41 -12.67 28.26 -7.24
C ALA A 41 -13.73 27.57 -8.13
N THR A 42 -13.36 27.09 -9.31
CA THR A 42 -14.20 26.27 -10.19
C THR A 42 -14.02 24.79 -9.90
N LEU A 43 -12.76 24.31 -9.77
CA LEU A 43 -12.46 22.95 -9.31
C LEU A 43 -13.02 22.68 -7.90
N GLU A 44 -12.90 23.64 -6.98
CA GLU A 44 -13.47 23.56 -5.62
C GLU A 44 -15.00 23.41 -5.65
N ARG A 45 -15.69 24.13 -6.56
CA ARG A 45 -17.15 24.07 -6.74
C ARG A 45 -17.62 22.76 -7.37
N GLU A 46 -16.85 22.21 -8.30
CA GLU A 46 -17.12 20.89 -8.87
C GLU A 46 -16.94 19.80 -7.81
N ASN A 47 -15.87 19.88 -7.01
CA ASN A 47 -15.63 18.99 -5.87
C ASN A 47 -16.74 19.10 -4.80
N GLU A 48 -17.25 20.31 -4.50
CA GLU A 48 -18.39 20.50 -3.58
C GLU A 48 -19.65 19.76 -4.05
N VAL A 49 -19.96 19.80 -5.36
CA VAL A 49 -21.10 19.07 -5.95
C VAL A 49 -20.90 17.55 -5.83
N PHE A 50 -19.69 17.03 -6.04
CA PHE A 50 -19.40 15.61 -5.83
C PHE A 50 -19.48 15.22 -4.34
N ALA A 51 -18.94 16.04 -3.43
CA ALA A 51 -19.00 15.80 -1.99
C ALA A 51 -20.44 15.72 -1.48
N ALA A 52 -21.29 16.68 -1.86
CA ALA A 52 -22.71 16.67 -1.50
C ALA A 52 -23.45 15.43 -2.05
N PHE A 53 -23.10 14.97 -3.27
CA PHE A 53 -23.63 13.72 -3.81
C PHE A 53 -23.15 12.50 -3.02
N TYR A 54 -21.87 12.44 -2.62
CA TYR A 54 -21.33 11.35 -1.81
C TYR A 54 -21.95 11.29 -0.42
N GLU A 55 -22.11 12.42 0.27
CA GLU A 55 -22.79 12.48 1.58
C GLU A 55 -24.25 12.03 1.48
N GLN A 56 -25.00 12.50 0.47
CA GLN A 56 -26.41 12.12 0.26
C GLN A 56 -26.58 10.64 -0.10
N ASN A 57 -25.55 10.00 -0.66
CA ASN A 57 -25.55 8.58 -1.04
C ASN A 57 -24.62 7.74 -0.14
N ALA A 58 -24.22 8.27 1.03
CA ALA A 58 -23.31 7.60 1.95
C ALA A 58 -23.98 6.38 2.60
N LEU A 59 -23.71 5.21 2.04
CA LEU A 59 -23.97 3.93 2.70
C LEU A 59 -22.94 3.75 3.82
N GLU A 60 -23.14 4.43 4.95
CA GLU A 60 -22.34 4.19 6.16
C GLU A 60 -22.41 2.69 6.54
N PRO A 61 -21.27 2.00 6.72
CA PRO A 61 -21.28 0.67 7.29
C PRO A 61 -21.87 0.70 8.70
N GLY A 62 -22.81 -0.22 8.98
CA GLY A 62 -23.36 -0.36 10.33
C GLY A 62 -22.27 -0.68 11.37
N ASP A 63 -22.50 -0.29 12.63
CA ASP A 63 -21.55 -0.41 13.74
C ASP A 63 -20.88 -1.80 13.85
N GLU A 64 -21.62 -2.87 13.54
CA GLU A 64 -21.14 -4.25 13.52
C GLU A 64 -19.96 -4.46 12.54
N MET A 65 -19.98 -3.81 11.38
CA MET A 65 -18.90 -3.88 10.39
C MET A 65 -17.70 -3.05 10.83
N TRP A 66 -17.90 -1.86 11.40
CA TRP A 66 -16.82 -1.05 11.96
C TRP A 66 -16.13 -1.75 13.15
N GLN A 67 -16.91 -2.38 14.04
CA GLN A 67 -16.36 -3.20 15.13
C GLN A 67 -15.56 -4.40 14.59
N ALA A 68 -16.06 -5.08 13.54
CA ALA A 68 -15.35 -6.19 12.89
C ALA A 68 -14.07 -5.76 12.14
N ILE A 69 -13.96 -4.49 11.73
CA ILE A 69 -12.76 -3.87 11.17
C ILE A 69 -11.78 -3.50 12.29
N HIS A 70 -12.22 -2.78 13.32
CA HIS A 70 -11.37 -2.43 14.47
C HIS A 70 -10.78 -3.66 15.17
N ALA A 71 -11.57 -4.72 15.34
CA ALA A 71 -11.11 -6.00 15.89
C ALA A 71 -10.05 -6.72 15.01
N ARG A 72 -9.97 -6.40 13.71
CA ARG A 72 -8.95 -6.91 12.79
C ARG A 72 -7.71 -6.01 12.69
N ILE A 73 -7.83 -4.71 12.95
CA ILE A 73 -6.68 -3.77 12.92
C ILE A 73 -5.89 -3.77 14.23
N GLN A 74 -6.56 -3.87 15.39
CA GLN A 74 -5.87 -3.90 16.70
C GLN A 74 -4.83 -5.04 16.91
N PRO A 75 -5.01 -6.29 16.42
CA PRO A 75 -4.02 -7.34 16.67
C PRO A 75 -2.62 -7.05 16.12
N ASP A 76 -2.47 -6.35 15.00
CA ASP A 76 -1.14 -6.08 14.42
C ASP A 76 -0.36 -5.02 15.21
N VAL A 77 -1.00 -3.92 15.61
CA VAL A 77 -0.32 -2.83 16.35
C VAL A 77 0.15 -3.31 17.74
N ALA A 78 -0.67 -4.12 18.41
CA ALA A 78 -0.33 -4.72 19.69
C ALA A 78 0.74 -5.82 19.56
N GLN A 79 0.68 -6.66 18.52
CA GLN A 79 1.67 -7.73 18.36
C GLN A 79 3.02 -7.26 17.83
N ALA A 80 3.07 -6.21 16.98
CA ALA A 80 4.32 -5.63 16.51
C ALA A 80 5.17 -5.09 17.67
N SER A 81 4.54 -4.28 18.55
CA SER A 81 5.20 -3.70 19.72
C SER A 81 5.66 -4.75 20.74
N VAL A 82 4.83 -5.78 21.03
CA VAL A 82 5.19 -6.85 21.98
C VAL A 82 6.29 -7.77 21.43
N LYS A 83 6.25 -8.18 20.15
CA LYS A 83 7.28 -9.05 19.55
C LYS A 83 8.65 -8.36 19.49
N GLN A 84 8.68 -7.04 19.27
CA GLN A 84 9.92 -6.25 19.24
C GLN A 84 10.55 -6.09 20.64
N ALA A 85 9.73 -6.02 21.71
CA ALA A 85 10.23 -6.01 23.09
C ALA A 85 10.87 -7.36 23.50
N ASP A 86 10.20 -8.49 23.22
CA ASP A 86 10.68 -9.81 23.65
C ASP A 86 11.99 -10.24 22.95
N TRP A 87 12.15 -9.93 21.66
CA TRP A 87 13.40 -10.20 20.93
C TRP A 87 14.57 -9.33 21.44
N THR A 88 14.34 -8.04 21.67
CA THR A 88 15.39 -7.14 22.18
C THR A 88 15.76 -7.44 23.64
N GLN A 89 14.82 -7.89 24.48
CA GLN A 89 15.14 -8.42 25.81
C GLN A 89 15.98 -9.70 25.75
N LYS A 90 15.64 -10.65 24.87
CA LYS A 90 16.43 -11.88 24.68
C LYS A 90 17.86 -11.61 24.21
N ILE A 91 18.04 -10.73 23.21
CA ILE A 91 19.38 -10.29 22.77
C ILE A 91 20.13 -9.58 23.91
N ARG A 92 19.48 -8.66 24.63
CA ARG A 92 20.13 -7.95 25.74
C ARG A 92 20.58 -8.90 26.84
N ASN A 93 19.80 -9.93 27.19
CA ASN A 93 20.21 -10.94 28.17
C ASN A 93 21.32 -11.86 27.64
N TRP A 94 21.36 -12.15 26.33
CA TRP A 94 22.41 -12.97 25.73
C TRP A 94 23.78 -12.25 25.72
N PHE A 95 23.80 -10.94 25.48
CA PHE A 95 25.02 -10.11 25.52
C PHE A 95 25.29 -9.46 26.89
N ALA A 96 24.35 -9.52 27.85
CA ALA A 96 24.53 -9.01 29.22
C ALA A 96 25.84 -9.45 29.89
N PRO A 97 26.25 -10.75 29.90
CA PRO A 97 27.50 -11.16 30.53
C PRO A 97 28.77 -10.64 29.82
N LEU A 98 28.64 -10.06 28.62
CA LEU A 98 29.76 -9.55 27.83
C LEU A 98 29.95 -8.02 27.93
N LEU A 99 28.95 -7.29 28.45
CA LEU A 99 28.94 -5.82 28.54
C LEU A 99 28.66 -5.28 29.95
N VAL A 100 28.83 -6.09 31.01
CA VAL A 100 28.98 -5.55 32.36
C VAL A 100 30.34 -4.84 32.48
N PRO A 101 30.41 -3.55 32.87
CA PRO A 101 31.70 -2.90 33.12
C PRO A 101 32.39 -3.58 34.31
N ALA A 102 33.61 -4.10 34.09
CA ALA A 102 34.34 -4.95 35.03
C ALA A 102 34.63 -4.32 36.42
N MET A 103 34.49 -3.00 36.54
CA MET A 103 34.70 -2.21 37.76
C MET A 103 33.93 -2.73 38.98
N LEU A 104 32.66 -3.11 38.86
CA LEU A 104 31.85 -3.52 40.03
C LEU A 104 32.31 -4.82 40.67
N ARG A 105 33.01 -5.70 39.94
CA ARG A 105 33.55 -6.96 40.50
C ARG A 105 34.83 -6.73 41.31
N GLN A 106 35.51 -5.59 41.13
CA GLN A 106 36.74 -5.26 41.87
C GLN A 106 36.46 -4.59 43.21
N VAL A 107 35.40 -3.77 43.35
CA VAL A 107 35.06 -3.09 44.62
C VAL A 107 34.72 -4.10 45.73
N GLY A 108 33.97 -5.16 45.42
CA GLY A 108 33.64 -6.21 46.38
C GLY A 108 34.89 -6.95 46.90
N PHE A 109 35.84 -7.28 46.01
CA PHE A 109 37.11 -7.88 46.42
C PHE A 109 38.02 -6.90 47.16
N ALA A 110 38.06 -5.62 46.77
CA ALA A 110 38.83 -4.60 47.50
C ALA A 110 38.31 -4.40 48.93
N ALA A 111 36.99 -4.26 49.11
CA ALA A 111 36.37 -4.14 50.42
C ALA A 111 36.59 -5.41 51.28
N LEU A 112 36.42 -6.60 50.69
CA LEU A 112 36.62 -7.86 51.39
C LEU A 112 38.11 -8.15 51.71
N LEU A 113 39.05 -7.70 50.88
CA LEU A 113 40.48 -7.75 51.16
C LEU A 113 40.92 -6.69 52.18
N VAL A 114 40.28 -5.51 52.24
CA VAL A 114 40.51 -4.54 53.32
C VAL A 114 39.96 -5.08 54.64
N LEU A 115 38.76 -5.66 54.65
CA LEU A 115 38.19 -6.28 55.85
C LEU A 115 38.96 -7.54 56.29
N LEU A 116 39.40 -8.40 55.37
CA LEU A 116 40.29 -9.52 55.71
C LEU A 116 41.68 -9.07 56.13
N SER A 117 42.28 -8.06 55.50
CA SER A 117 43.61 -7.58 55.92
C SER A 117 43.55 -6.86 57.26
N VAL A 118 42.53 -6.05 57.55
CA VAL A 118 42.32 -5.46 58.90
C VAL A 118 41.97 -6.54 59.91
N GLY A 119 41.11 -7.51 59.57
CA GLY A 119 40.75 -8.64 60.44
C GLY A 119 41.93 -9.56 60.76
N LEU A 120 42.68 -10.01 59.74
CA LEU A 120 43.90 -10.79 59.93
C LEU A 120 44.97 -9.96 60.61
N THR A 121 45.17 -8.68 60.29
CA THR A 121 46.21 -7.86 60.96
C THR A 121 45.86 -7.61 62.42
N THR A 122 44.60 -7.38 62.78
CA THR A 122 44.21 -7.25 64.20
C THR A 122 44.34 -8.56 64.97
N LEU A 123 43.94 -9.70 64.40
CA LEU A 123 44.20 -11.04 64.98
C LEU A 123 45.70 -11.36 65.06
N TYR A 124 46.47 -11.06 64.01
CA TYR A 124 47.89 -11.37 63.90
C TYR A 124 48.75 -10.47 64.80
N PHE A 125 48.43 -9.18 64.91
CA PHE A 125 49.18 -8.23 65.75
C PHE A 125 48.81 -8.35 67.24
N SER A 126 47.57 -8.76 67.57
CA SER A 126 47.24 -9.22 68.92
C SER A 126 47.92 -10.57 69.26
N SER A 127 48.05 -11.48 68.29
CA SER A 127 48.79 -12.75 68.44
C SER A 127 50.31 -12.64 68.29
N ARG A 128 50.85 -11.49 67.86
CA ARG A 128 52.29 -11.22 67.66
C ARG A 128 52.78 -9.96 68.38
N LYS A 129 52.33 -9.76 69.62
CA LYS A 129 53.25 -9.26 70.64
C LYS A 129 54.29 -10.36 70.96
N VAL A 130 55.29 -10.52 70.08
CA VAL A 130 56.61 -11.18 70.20
C VAL A 130 57.12 -11.57 68.80
N GLY A 131 58.39 -11.28 68.47
CA GLY A 131 59.11 -11.87 67.32
C GLY A 131 59.41 -10.93 66.14
N THR A 132 60.67 -10.51 66.00
CA THR A 132 61.21 -9.48 65.09
C THR A 132 61.77 -10.01 63.75
N ASN A 133 62.04 -9.09 62.79
CA ASN A 133 63.03 -9.12 61.68
C ASN A 133 62.70 -9.91 60.36
N GLN A 134 62.68 -9.28 59.16
CA GLN A 134 63.76 -8.98 58.14
C GLN A 134 64.02 -10.13 57.11
N ILE A 135 64.41 -9.97 55.82
CA ILE A 135 64.68 -8.79 54.94
C ILE A 135 64.52 -9.15 53.42
N ALA A 136 64.26 -8.13 52.55
CA ALA A 136 64.50 -7.90 51.08
C ALA A 136 64.73 -9.08 50.03
N GLU A 137 65.03 -8.94 48.71
CA GLU A 137 65.32 -7.81 47.77
C GLU A 137 65.17 -8.22 46.24
N THR A 138 65.04 -7.25 45.30
CA THR A 138 65.36 -7.29 43.81
C THR A 138 64.64 -8.28 42.83
N LYS A 139 64.60 -8.14 41.48
CA LYS A 139 64.57 -7.02 40.46
C LYS A 139 64.02 -7.56 39.08
N PRO A 140 63.71 -6.74 38.03
CA PRO A 140 62.84 -7.13 36.88
C PRO A 140 63.32 -6.78 35.41
N THR A 141 62.40 -6.88 34.41
CA THR A 141 62.29 -6.13 33.09
C THR A 141 63.21 -6.50 31.86
N PRO A 142 63.04 -5.97 30.58
CA PRO A 142 61.84 -5.64 29.71
C PRO A 142 61.95 -5.70 28.11
N VAL A 143 60.81 -5.53 27.37
CA VAL A 143 60.51 -4.89 26.00
C VAL A 143 61.19 -5.32 24.63
N PRO A 144 60.96 -4.73 23.38
CA PRO A 144 59.86 -3.93 22.68
C PRO A 144 59.56 -4.20 21.12
N THR A 145 58.63 -3.43 20.46
CA THR A 145 58.75 -2.72 19.11
C THR A 145 57.85 -3.01 17.84
N ALA A 146 57.23 -1.93 17.27
CA ALA A 146 56.83 -1.55 15.84
C ALA A 146 55.58 -2.09 15.03
N THR A 147 55.12 -1.54 13.84
CA THR A 147 54.65 -0.16 13.41
C THR A 147 53.49 -0.10 12.28
N PRO A 148 53.55 0.32 10.96
CA PRO A 148 52.44 1.09 10.28
C PRO A 148 51.97 0.87 8.76
N THR A 149 50.65 0.95 8.50
CA THR A 149 49.86 1.83 7.51
C THR A 149 50.12 1.80 5.94
N PRO A 150 49.48 2.63 5.03
CA PRO A 150 48.30 2.32 4.16
C PRO A 150 48.43 2.43 2.59
N ALA A 151 47.30 2.38 1.83
CA ALA A 151 47.17 2.61 0.36
C ALA A 151 45.78 3.21 -0.07
N GLU A 152 45.56 3.54 -1.37
CA GLU A 152 44.45 4.42 -1.91
C GLU A 152 43.98 4.11 -3.38
N SER A 153 42.81 4.61 -3.86
CA SER A 153 42.34 4.56 -5.29
C SER A 153 41.19 5.56 -5.66
N THR A 154 40.99 5.94 -6.95
CA THR A 154 40.06 7.03 -7.42
C THR A 154 39.71 7.03 -8.95
N LYS A 155 38.48 7.37 -9.40
CA LYS A 155 38.16 7.96 -10.76
C LYS A 155 36.69 8.50 -10.97
N PRO A 156 36.42 9.52 -11.84
CA PRO A 156 35.06 10.04 -12.15
C PRO A 156 34.64 10.32 -13.64
N ALA A 157 33.36 10.69 -13.84
CA ALA A 157 32.73 11.61 -14.86
C ALA A 157 32.35 11.18 -16.33
N THR A 158 31.43 11.95 -16.95
CA THR A 158 30.62 11.69 -18.20
C THR A 158 30.24 13.00 -18.93
N PRO A 159 29.84 13.04 -20.25
CA PRO A 159 28.45 13.41 -20.65
C PRO A 159 27.96 12.88 -22.05
N ALA A 160 27.03 13.60 -22.73
CA ALA A 160 26.38 13.37 -24.06
C ALA A 160 26.18 14.74 -24.79
N PRO A 161 25.27 15.04 -25.79
CA PRO A 161 24.34 14.25 -26.67
C PRO A 161 24.27 14.74 -28.17
N SER A 162 23.29 14.28 -29.02
CA SER A 162 22.50 15.06 -30.05
C SER A 162 21.79 14.21 -31.17
N LEU A 163 20.89 14.84 -31.96
CA LEU A 163 20.05 14.32 -33.08
C LEU A 163 20.23 15.16 -34.37
N PRO A 164 19.86 14.68 -35.59
CA PRO A 164 18.76 15.33 -36.36
C PRO A 164 17.99 14.44 -37.39
N ALA A 165 17.06 15.04 -38.17
CA ALA A 165 16.31 14.46 -39.30
C ALA A 165 16.24 15.43 -40.52
N PRO A 166 15.83 14.99 -41.74
CA PRO A 166 14.99 15.82 -42.62
C PRO A 166 13.95 15.06 -43.52
N SER A 167 13.28 15.78 -44.44
CA SER A 167 11.96 15.44 -45.06
C SER A 167 11.95 15.29 -46.62
N ALA A 168 10.73 15.23 -47.22
CA ALA A 168 10.33 15.41 -48.66
C ALA A 168 9.97 14.10 -49.46
N LYS A 169 9.16 14.06 -50.55
CA LYS A 169 8.38 15.06 -51.36
C LYS A 169 7.38 14.34 -52.33
N GLU A 170 6.27 15.00 -52.72
CA GLU A 170 5.51 14.90 -54.03
C GLU A 170 5.07 13.52 -54.62
N SER A 171 4.31 13.37 -55.72
CA SER A 171 3.13 14.08 -56.33
C SER A 171 2.62 13.29 -57.56
N SER A 172 1.30 13.19 -57.83
CA SER A 172 0.74 12.79 -59.16
C SER A 172 -0.79 12.95 -59.27
N LYS A 173 -1.31 13.06 -60.51
CA LYS A 173 -2.71 13.46 -60.81
C LYS A 173 -3.24 12.92 -62.16
N SER A 174 -4.53 12.55 -62.19
CA SER A 174 -5.43 12.37 -63.36
C SER A 174 -5.10 11.34 -64.45
N GLN A 175 -6.11 10.52 -64.78
CA GLN A 175 -6.68 10.51 -66.14
C GLN A 175 -8.15 10.04 -66.14
N VAL A 176 -8.84 10.24 -67.27
CA VAL A 176 -10.31 10.14 -67.39
C VAL A 176 -10.69 9.49 -68.73
N ALA A 177 -11.71 8.63 -68.72
CA ALA A 177 -12.77 8.45 -69.73
C ALA A 177 -13.12 6.99 -70.04
N THR A 178 -14.39 6.60 -69.83
CA THR A 178 -15.34 6.19 -70.89
C THR A 178 -16.60 5.59 -70.24
N ILE A 179 -17.79 6.00 -70.69
CA ILE A 179 -19.08 5.55 -70.15
C ILE A 179 -19.68 4.44 -71.04
N LYS A 180 -20.04 3.30 -70.45
CA LYS A 180 -21.14 2.43 -70.91
C LYS A 180 -21.82 1.73 -69.73
N THR A 181 -23.08 2.05 -69.48
CA THR A 181 -23.97 1.37 -68.51
C THR A 181 -24.63 0.16 -69.20
N PRO A 182 -24.80 -0.97 -68.49
CA PRO A 182 -26.16 -1.32 -68.08
C PRO A 182 -26.25 -1.79 -66.62
N ALA A 183 -27.35 -1.44 -65.96
CA ALA A 183 -27.73 -1.91 -64.62
C ALA A 183 -28.88 -2.94 -64.73
N PRO A 184 -29.28 -3.65 -63.65
CA PRO A 184 -28.72 -3.65 -62.30
C PRO A 184 -28.29 -5.06 -61.80
N LYS A 185 -27.34 -5.09 -60.85
CA LYS A 185 -27.25 -6.14 -59.82
C LYS A 185 -27.07 -5.48 -58.47
N ALA A 186 -27.54 -6.15 -57.42
CA ALA A 186 -27.64 -5.57 -56.08
C ALA A 186 -26.24 -5.31 -55.48
N GLU A 187 -25.83 -4.04 -55.44
CA GLU A 187 -24.69 -3.62 -54.64
C GLU A 187 -25.12 -3.48 -53.19
N THR A 188 -24.66 -4.42 -52.36
CA THR A 188 -24.73 -4.29 -50.90
C THR A 188 -23.90 -3.08 -50.49
N LYS A 189 -24.56 -1.92 -50.29
CA LYS A 189 -23.93 -0.69 -49.79
C LYS A 189 -23.07 -1.04 -48.57
N PRO A 190 -21.75 -0.78 -48.59
CA PRO A 190 -20.90 -1.03 -47.43
C PRO A 190 -21.47 -0.32 -46.22
N ALA A 191 -21.67 -1.06 -45.13
CA ALA A 191 -22.10 -0.49 -43.87
C ALA A 191 -21.01 0.48 -43.39
N VAL A 192 -21.31 1.78 -43.39
CA VAL A 192 -20.50 2.76 -42.67
C VAL A 192 -20.47 2.30 -41.22
N PRO A 193 -19.30 2.18 -40.57
CA PRO A 193 -19.24 1.80 -39.16
C PRO A 193 -19.91 2.88 -38.34
N GLN A 194 -21.17 2.65 -37.96
CA GLN A 194 -21.89 3.55 -37.08
C GLN A 194 -21.17 3.53 -35.73
N LYS A 195 -20.65 4.69 -35.33
CA LYS A 195 -20.15 4.91 -33.98
C LYS A 195 -21.32 4.60 -33.03
N LEU A 196 -21.15 3.58 -32.18
CA LEU A 196 -22.15 3.19 -31.18
C LEU A 196 -22.57 4.43 -30.39
N THR A 197 -23.88 4.53 -30.10
CA THR A 197 -24.36 5.54 -29.15
C THR A 197 -23.80 5.27 -27.76
N GLU A 198 -23.75 6.30 -26.93
CA GLU A 198 -23.18 6.20 -25.58
C GLU A 198 -23.98 5.22 -24.71
N ASP A 199 -25.30 5.19 -24.88
CA ASP A 199 -26.21 4.20 -24.28
C ASP A 199 -25.90 2.76 -24.73
N GLU A 200 -25.71 2.52 -26.04
CA GLU A 200 -25.35 1.19 -26.55
C GLU A 200 -23.97 0.73 -26.04
N ALA A 201 -23.00 1.64 -25.98
CA ALA A 201 -21.67 1.36 -25.46
C ALA A 201 -21.69 1.05 -23.96
N LEU A 202 -22.53 1.75 -23.18
CA LEU A 202 -22.76 1.48 -21.76
C LEU A 202 -23.47 0.13 -21.56
N ALA A 203 -24.53 -0.15 -22.31
CA ALA A 203 -25.26 -1.42 -22.27
C ALA A 203 -24.36 -2.62 -22.63
N GLN A 204 -23.47 -2.47 -23.61
CA GLN A 204 -22.48 -3.50 -23.96
C GLN A 204 -21.46 -3.76 -22.83
N GLN A 205 -21.02 -2.72 -22.11
CA GLN A 205 -20.13 -2.84 -20.96
C GLN A 205 -20.83 -3.54 -19.78
N ILE A 206 -22.07 -3.15 -19.45
CA ILE A 206 -22.88 -3.81 -18.41
C ILE A 206 -23.10 -5.29 -18.75
N ALA A 207 -23.39 -5.60 -20.02
CA ALA A 207 -23.56 -6.97 -20.49
C ALA A 207 -22.24 -7.77 -20.46
N LYS A 208 -21.08 -7.15 -20.70
CA LYS A 208 -19.75 -7.77 -20.54
C LYS A 208 -19.49 -8.12 -19.08
N ALA A 209 -19.59 -7.14 -18.17
CA ALA A 209 -19.37 -7.34 -16.74
C ALA A 209 -20.32 -8.42 -16.17
N THR A 210 -21.60 -8.41 -16.59
CA THR A 210 -22.58 -9.43 -16.21
C THR A 210 -22.14 -10.84 -16.62
N ARG A 211 -21.60 -11.03 -17.83
CA ARG A 211 -21.09 -12.35 -18.28
C ARG A 211 -19.86 -12.78 -17.48
N GLU A 212 -19.00 -11.84 -17.10
CA GLU A 212 -17.78 -12.08 -16.33
C GLU A 212 -18.11 -12.50 -14.89
N TYR A 213 -19.00 -11.79 -14.19
CA TYR A 213 -19.51 -12.20 -12.87
C TYR A 213 -20.20 -13.57 -12.91
N GLN A 214 -21.04 -13.85 -13.92
CA GLN A 214 -21.65 -15.18 -14.09
C GLN A 214 -20.60 -16.27 -14.36
N GLY A 215 -19.47 -15.94 -15.00
CA GLY A 215 -18.32 -16.83 -15.17
C GLY A 215 -17.64 -17.17 -13.84
N ALA A 216 -17.40 -16.15 -13.01
CA ALA A 216 -16.83 -16.31 -11.67
C ALA A 216 -17.75 -17.14 -10.75
N ILE A 217 -19.05 -16.85 -10.73
CA ILE A 217 -20.06 -17.62 -9.97
C ILE A 217 -20.01 -19.11 -10.35
N ARG A 218 -20.05 -19.46 -11.65
CA ARG A 218 -19.95 -20.85 -12.11
C ARG A 218 -18.61 -21.53 -11.81
N LEU A 219 -17.55 -20.79 -11.48
CA LEU A 219 -16.29 -21.37 -10.99
C LEU A 219 -16.34 -21.60 -9.48
N LEU A 220 -16.87 -20.63 -8.73
CA LEU A 220 -17.03 -20.71 -7.28
C LEU A 220 -18.04 -21.78 -6.87
N GLU A 221 -19.18 -21.91 -7.56
CA GLU A 221 -20.16 -23.00 -7.36
C GLU A 221 -19.48 -24.38 -7.39
N ARG A 222 -18.61 -24.63 -8.38
CA ARG A 222 -17.86 -25.88 -8.53
C ARG A 222 -16.71 -26.06 -7.53
N THR A 223 -16.28 -24.98 -6.87
CA THR A 223 -15.26 -25.01 -5.81
C THR A 223 -15.91 -25.30 -4.47
N ILE A 224 -16.98 -24.56 -4.14
CA ILE A 224 -17.79 -24.74 -2.93
C ILE A 224 -18.42 -26.14 -2.92
N ALA A 225 -18.95 -26.64 -4.05
CA ALA A 225 -19.53 -27.98 -4.13
C ALA A 225 -18.53 -29.11 -3.79
N LYS A 226 -17.21 -28.88 -3.92
CA LYS A 226 -16.17 -29.83 -3.50
C LYS A 226 -15.84 -29.73 -2.02
N ARG A 227 -15.84 -28.52 -1.44
CA ARG A 227 -15.60 -28.26 -0.01
C ARG A 227 -16.84 -28.47 0.88
N LYS A 228 -18.05 -28.47 0.31
CA LYS A 228 -19.31 -28.63 1.07
C LYS A 228 -19.33 -29.82 2.06
N PRO A 229 -18.78 -31.02 1.78
CA PRO A 229 -18.72 -32.10 2.78
C PRO A 229 -17.66 -31.90 3.88
N GLU A 230 -16.77 -30.91 3.77
CA GLU A 230 -15.75 -30.56 4.77
C GLU A 230 -16.22 -29.43 5.72
N LEU A 231 -17.30 -28.73 5.35
CA LEU A 231 -17.84 -27.58 6.07
C LEU A 231 -18.92 -27.98 7.09
N GLU A 232 -19.04 -27.21 8.17
CA GLU A 232 -20.06 -27.43 9.19
C GLU A 232 -21.47 -27.09 8.67
N GLU A 233 -22.43 -28.00 8.91
CA GLU A 233 -23.86 -27.88 8.57
C GLU A 233 -24.50 -26.54 9.00
N GLY A 234 -24.09 -25.98 10.15
CA GLY A 234 -24.53 -24.66 10.62
C GLY A 234 -24.04 -23.52 9.73
N THR A 235 -22.76 -23.56 9.32
CA THR A 235 -22.15 -22.58 8.41
C THR A 235 -22.77 -22.67 7.02
N ILE A 236 -23.02 -23.88 6.52
CA ILE A 236 -23.68 -24.13 5.23
C ILE A 236 -25.07 -23.45 5.20
N LYS A 237 -25.89 -23.67 6.24
CA LYS A 237 -27.25 -23.10 6.32
C LYS A 237 -27.28 -21.57 6.41
N GLN A 238 -26.34 -20.96 7.15
CA GLN A 238 -26.20 -19.51 7.19
C GLN A 238 -25.88 -18.96 5.80
N PHE A 239 -24.88 -19.53 5.12
CA PHE A 239 -24.48 -19.14 3.77
C PHE A 239 -25.57 -19.33 2.72
N GLU A 240 -26.33 -20.43 2.76
CA GLU A 240 -27.45 -20.68 1.84
C GLU A 240 -28.59 -19.66 2.04
N GLY A 241 -28.89 -19.26 3.28
CA GLY A 241 -29.83 -18.18 3.58
C GLY A 241 -29.35 -16.81 3.05
N SER A 242 -28.07 -16.47 3.27
CA SER A 242 -27.47 -15.24 2.74
C SER A 242 -27.44 -15.21 1.21
N LEU A 243 -27.12 -16.32 0.55
CA LEU A 243 -27.21 -16.43 -0.91
C LEU A 243 -28.64 -16.21 -1.43
N ALA A 244 -29.64 -16.81 -0.78
CA ALA A 244 -31.04 -16.67 -1.21
C ALA A 244 -31.51 -15.21 -1.20
N MET A 245 -31.10 -14.42 -0.20
CA MET A 245 -31.37 -12.97 -0.14
C MET A 245 -30.68 -12.21 -1.27
N ILE A 246 -29.42 -12.54 -1.59
CA ILE A 246 -28.71 -11.90 -2.70
C ILE A 246 -29.31 -12.30 -4.06
N ASP A 247 -29.65 -13.57 -4.28
CA ASP A 247 -30.29 -14.01 -5.53
C ASP A 247 -31.69 -13.39 -5.72
N ALA A 248 -32.44 -13.14 -4.64
CA ALA A 248 -33.67 -12.35 -4.70
C ALA A 248 -33.41 -10.89 -5.14
N SER A 249 -32.36 -10.25 -4.64
CA SER A 249 -31.97 -8.89 -5.08
C SER A 249 -31.51 -8.85 -6.55
N ILE A 250 -30.80 -9.88 -7.01
CA ILE A 250 -30.41 -10.05 -8.42
C ILE A 250 -31.67 -10.24 -9.30
N ALA A 251 -32.67 -11.01 -8.84
CA ALA A 251 -33.92 -11.20 -9.57
C ALA A 251 -34.71 -9.88 -9.68
N ALA A 252 -34.86 -9.13 -8.58
CA ALA A 252 -35.52 -7.83 -8.58
C ALA A 252 -34.81 -6.81 -9.49
N SER A 253 -33.48 -6.74 -9.44
CA SER A 253 -32.69 -5.84 -10.30
C SER A 253 -32.81 -6.20 -11.79
N ARG A 254 -32.87 -7.49 -12.13
CA ARG A 254 -33.16 -7.94 -13.51
C ARG A 254 -34.58 -7.57 -13.96
N GLN A 255 -35.58 -7.65 -13.08
CA GLN A 255 -36.95 -7.25 -13.39
C GLN A 255 -37.04 -5.73 -13.62
N ALA A 256 -36.36 -4.91 -12.82
CA ALA A 256 -36.24 -3.47 -13.03
C ALA A 256 -35.59 -3.15 -14.39
N MET A 257 -34.47 -3.81 -14.73
CA MET A 257 -33.83 -3.70 -16.06
C MET A 257 -34.73 -4.14 -17.23
N GLN A 258 -35.70 -5.03 -17.02
CA GLN A 258 -36.64 -5.43 -18.07
C GLN A 258 -37.78 -4.41 -18.24
N ALA A 259 -38.23 -3.77 -17.16
CA ALA A 259 -39.21 -2.69 -17.21
C ALA A 259 -38.61 -1.38 -17.75
N HIS A 260 -37.34 -1.10 -17.42
CA HIS A 260 -36.64 0.14 -17.77
C HIS A 260 -35.22 -0.17 -18.30
N PRO A 261 -35.07 -0.61 -19.57
CA PRO A 261 -33.77 -1.02 -20.13
C PRO A 261 -32.69 0.05 -20.14
N ASN A 262 -33.09 1.32 -20.13
CA ASN A 262 -32.21 2.49 -20.16
C ASN A 262 -32.03 3.15 -18.77
N ASP A 263 -32.48 2.52 -17.66
CA ASP A 263 -32.16 3.04 -16.32
C ASP A 263 -30.74 2.59 -15.89
N PRO A 264 -29.77 3.52 -15.76
CA PRO A 264 -28.45 3.17 -15.27
C PRO A 264 -28.46 2.76 -13.79
N THR A 265 -29.53 3.06 -13.04
CA THR A 265 -29.63 2.80 -11.60
C THR A 265 -29.89 1.31 -11.33
N ALA A 266 -30.89 0.71 -11.99
CA ALA A 266 -31.11 -0.74 -12.00
C ALA A 266 -29.87 -1.51 -12.49
N ALA A 267 -29.11 -0.96 -13.45
CA ALA A 267 -27.86 -1.56 -13.92
C ALA A 267 -26.76 -1.57 -12.84
N ARG A 268 -26.57 -0.44 -12.11
CA ARG A 268 -25.62 -0.38 -10.98
C ARG A 268 -26.00 -1.38 -9.88
N TYR A 269 -27.28 -1.42 -9.49
CA TYR A 269 -27.76 -2.38 -8.47
C TYR A 269 -27.56 -3.84 -8.90
N LEU A 270 -27.82 -4.18 -10.17
CA LEU A 270 -27.58 -5.53 -10.69
C LEU A 270 -26.10 -5.94 -10.59
N LEU A 271 -25.16 -5.04 -10.95
CA LEU A 271 -23.73 -5.31 -10.88
C LEU A 271 -23.24 -5.39 -9.42
N ALA A 272 -23.74 -4.53 -8.53
CA ALA A 272 -23.44 -4.58 -7.09
C ALA A 272 -23.91 -5.92 -6.47
N ALA A 273 -25.14 -6.36 -6.77
CA ALA A 273 -25.67 -7.63 -6.28
C ALA A 273 -24.86 -8.85 -6.78
N TYR A 274 -24.39 -8.81 -8.05
CA TYR A 274 -23.45 -9.82 -8.57
C TYR A 274 -22.10 -9.81 -7.83
N SER A 275 -21.53 -8.64 -7.56
CA SER A 275 -20.25 -8.55 -6.84
C SER A 275 -20.35 -9.08 -5.41
N LYS A 276 -21.43 -8.73 -4.68
CA LYS A 276 -21.68 -9.24 -3.32
C LYS A 276 -21.89 -10.76 -3.29
N LYS A 277 -22.55 -11.33 -4.31
CA LYS A 277 -22.64 -12.80 -4.46
C LYS A 277 -21.26 -13.43 -4.64
N VAL A 278 -20.40 -12.87 -5.51
CA VAL A 278 -19.04 -13.37 -5.73
C VAL A 278 -18.18 -13.26 -4.47
N GLU A 279 -18.25 -12.15 -3.74
CA GLU A 279 -17.52 -11.94 -2.48
C GLU A 279 -17.90 -12.98 -1.41
N LEU A 280 -19.20 -13.16 -1.14
CA LEU A 280 -19.69 -14.15 -0.17
C LEU A 280 -19.31 -15.59 -0.57
N MET A 281 -19.35 -15.89 -1.88
CA MET A 281 -18.93 -17.18 -2.42
C MET A 281 -17.40 -17.39 -2.36
N GLN A 282 -16.60 -16.33 -2.43
CA GLN A 282 -15.15 -16.40 -2.21
C GLN A 282 -14.84 -16.68 -0.74
N GLU A 283 -15.54 -16.02 0.19
CA GLU A 283 -15.31 -16.23 1.63
C GLU A 283 -15.46 -17.70 2.03
N ILE A 284 -16.59 -18.34 1.68
CA ILE A 284 -16.81 -19.76 2.00
C ILE A 284 -15.93 -20.72 1.18
N ALA A 285 -15.40 -20.30 0.02
CA ALA A 285 -14.46 -21.11 -0.75
C ALA A 285 -13.02 -21.05 -0.19
N MET A 286 -12.73 -20.08 0.70
CA MET A 286 -11.44 -19.93 1.39
C MET A 286 -11.44 -20.46 2.83
N ARG A 287 -12.62 -20.72 3.42
CA ARG A 287 -12.78 -21.53 4.64
C ARG A 287 -12.54 -23.01 4.33
#